data_AF-A0A1Q6DP23-F1
#
_entry.id   AF-A0A1Q6DP23-F1
#
_cell.length_a   1.000
_cell.length_b   1.000
_cell.length_c   1.000
_cell.angle_alpha   90.00
_cell.angle_beta   90.00
_cell.angle_gamma   90.00
#
_symmetry.space_group_name_H-M   'P 1'
#
loop_
_entity.id
_entity.type
_entity.pdbx_description
1 polymer ?
#
loop_
_entity_poly.entity_id
_entity_poly.type
_entity_poly.pdbx_seq_one_letter_code
_entity_poly.pdbx_strand_id
1 'polypeptide(L)'
;MIAKIIRALWIGATVFVLAVTLYAFDGKPDSDIGIFFAWCMLPLSFPGGLLVSLAHVALYDFFSVTIETSYLSFVLDWIGFLILGYLQWFKLVPYLISKLRGSKKM
;
A
#
# COMPACT_ATOMS: atom_id res chain seq x y z
N MET A 1 13.13 3.59 20.41
CA MET A 1 12.46 2.29 20.64
C MET A 1 11.07 2.28 20.03
N ILE A 2 10.20 3.23 20.40
CA ILE A 2 8.81 3.36 19.89
C ILE A 2 8.72 3.34 18.35
N ALA A 3 9.54 4.12 17.64
CA ALA A 3 9.53 4.15 16.17
C ALA A 3 9.85 2.79 15.52
N LYS A 4 10.68 1.95 16.17
CA LYS A 4 10.99 0.59 15.68
C LYS A 4 9.78 -0.33 15.86
N ILE A 5 9.08 -0.21 16.98
CA ILE A 5 7.87 -0.99 17.28
C ILE A 5 6.75 -0.62 16.31
N ILE A 6 6.48 0.67 16.11
CA ILE A 6 5.46 1.13 15.14
C ILE A 6 5.78 0.61 13.74
N ARG A 7 7.05 0.68 13.32
CA ARG A 7 7.47 0.13 12.03
C ARG A 7 7.25 -1.38 11.94
N ALA A 8 7.61 -2.14 12.97
CA ALA A 8 7.42 -3.58 13.00
C ALA A 8 5.92 -3.95 12.94
N LEU A 9 5.08 -3.24 13.70
CA LEU A 9 3.62 -3.42 13.67
C LEU A 9 3.03 -3.10 12.30
N TRP A 10 3.48 -2.00 11.68
CA TRP A 10 3.03 -1.62 10.34
C TRP A 10 3.43 -2.66 9.28
N ILE A 11 4.69 -3.13 9.29
CA ILE A 11 5.14 -4.21 8.39
C ILE A 11 4.32 -5.47 8.65
N GLY A 12 4.15 -5.85 9.91
CA GLY A 12 3.34 -7.01 10.32
C GLY A 12 1.91 -6.91 9.80
N ALA A 13 1.27 -5.75 9.90
CA ALA A 13 -0.07 -5.52 9.37
C ALA A 13 -0.11 -5.68 7.83
N THR A 14 0.84 -5.10 7.10
CA THR A 14 0.88 -5.24 5.63
C THR A 14 1.10 -6.69 5.19
N VAL A 15 1.96 -7.44 5.89
CA VAL A 15 2.21 -8.86 5.60
C VAL A 15 1.00 -9.70 5.97
N PHE A 16 0.33 -9.41 7.09
CA PHE A 16 -0.89 -10.09 7.51
C PHE A 16 -2.01 -9.94 6.47
N VAL A 17 -2.23 -8.72 5.96
CA VAL A 17 -3.22 -8.46 4.91
C VAL A 17 -2.93 -9.29 3.67
N LEU A 18 -1.67 -9.32 3.21
CA LEU A 18 -1.29 -10.16 2.07
C LEU A 18 -1.53 -11.65 2.35
N ALA A 19 -1.10 -12.15 3.50
CA ALA A 19 -1.26 -13.56 3.86
C ALA A 19 -2.73 -13.99 3.87
N VAL A 20 -3.60 -13.19 4.47
CA VAL A 20 -5.06 -13.43 4.47
C VAL A 20 -5.62 -13.39 3.05
N THR A 21 -5.20 -12.41 2.24
CA THR A 21 -5.64 -12.27 0.84
C THR A 21 -5.26 -13.48 0.01
N LEU A 22 -4.01 -13.93 0.08
CA LEU A 22 -3.53 -15.09 -0.68
C LEU A 22 -4.17 -16.40 -0.18
N TYR A 23 -4.42 -16.53 1.11
CA TYR A 23 -5.08 -17.71 1.67
C TYR A 23 -6.56 -17.81 1.28
N ALA A 24 -7.28 -16.68 1.28
CA ALA A 24 -8.70 -16.63 1.00
C ALA A 24 -9.04 -16.49 -0.49
N PHE A 25 -8.05 -16.25 -1.35
CA PHE A 25 -8.27 -16.15 -2.79
C PHE A 25 -8.65 -17.49 -3.40
N ASP A 26 -9.83 -17.54 -4.02
CA ASP A 26 -10.44 -18.73 -4.61
C ASP A 26 -9.99 -19.01 -6.05
N GLY A 27 -9.03 -18.23 -6.57
CA GLY A 27 -8.47 -18.41 -7.90
C GLY A 27 -9.35 -17.89 -9.03
N LYS A 28 -10.49 -17.26 -8.72
CA LYS A 28 -11.39 -16.71 -9.73
C LYS A 28 -11.10 -15.24 -10.00
N PRO A 29 -11.29 -14.78 -11.25
CA PRO A 29 -11.38 -13.36 -11.56
C PRO A 29 -12.46 -12.68 -10.70
N ASP A 30 -12.24 -11.41 -10.35
CA ASP A 30 -13.19 -10.57 -9.61
C ASP A 30 -13.59 -11.08 -8.22
N SER A 31 -12.69 -11.80 -7.55
CA SER A 31 -12.91 -12.29 -6.19
C SER A 31 -13.03 -11.13 -5.19
N ASP A 32 -14.05 -11.17 -4.32
CA ASP A 32 -14.32 -10.17 -3.28
C ASP A 32 -13.12 -9.91 -2.35
N ILE A 33 -12.20 -10.87 -2.27
CA ILE A 33 -10.96 -10.71 -1.49
C ILE A 33 -10.10 -9.55 -2.00
N GLY A 34 -10.21 -9.17 -3.29
CA GLY A 34 -9.53 -8.00 -3.83
C GLY A 34 -10.03 -6.70 -3.24
N ILE A 35 -11.34 -6.62 -2.93
CA ILE A 35 -11.94 -5.48 -2.24
C ILE A 35 -11.38 -5.40 -0.82
N PHE A 36 -11.37 -6.52 -0.08
CA PHE A 36 -10.76 -6.60 1.25
C PHE A 36 -9.30 -6.12 1.25
N PHE A 37 -8.49 -6.64 0.32
CA PHE A 37 -7.09 -6.28 0.17
C PHE A 37 -6.91 -4.77 -0.03
N ALA A 38 -7.65 -4.18 -0.97
CA ALA A 38 -7.59 -2.75 -1.26
C ALA A 38 -7.99 -1.89 -0.05
N TRP A 39 -9.11 -2.23 0.62
CA TRP A 39 -9.60 -1.48 1.78
C TRP A 39 -8.65 -1.55 2.99
N CYS A 40 -7.91 -2.64 3.16
CA CYS A 40 -6.91 -2.75 4.21
C CYS A 40 -5.58 -2.04 3.85
N MET A 41 -5.12 -2.17 2.61
CA MET A 41 -3.84 -1.58 2.20
C MET A 41 -3.91 -0.06 2.01
N LEU A 42 -5.07 0.48 1.60
CA LEU A 42 -5.24 1.92 1.39
C LEU A 42 -4.93 2.75 2.65
N PRO A 43 -5.53 2.52 3.83
CA PRO A 43 -5.17 3.27 5.04
C PRO A 43 -3.71 3.10 5.46
N LEU A 44 -3.14 1.90 5.26
CA LEU A 44 -1.74 1.61 5.60
C LEU A 44 -0.76 2.40 4.73
N SER A 45 -1.18 2.83 3.54
CA SER A 45 -0.34 3.52 2.56
C SER A 45 -0.84 4.92 2.19
N PHE A 46 -1.97 5.39 2.75
CA PHE A 46 -2.61 6.65 2.37
C PHE A 46 -1.78 7.87 2.76
N PRO A 47 -1.67 8.91 1.91
CA PRO A 47 -2.26 9.02 0.57
C PRO A 47 -1.47 8.34 -0.56
N GLY A 48 -0.21 7.96 -0.35
CA GLY A 48 0.68 7.39 -1.37
C GLY A 48 0.10 6.16 -2.08
N GLY A 49 -0.64 5.33 -1.36
CA GLY A 49 -1.35 4.17 -1.92
C GLY A 49 -2.33 4.50 -3.05
N LEU A 50 -2.89 5.72 -3.07
CA LEU A 50 -3.78 6.15 -4.16
C LEU A 50 -3.06 6.12 -5.52
N LEU A 51 -1.74 6.27 -5.55
CA LEU A 51 -0.96 6.15 -6.79
C LEU A 51 -1.02 4.74 -7.37
N VAL A 52 -1.12 3.69 -6.54
CA VAL A 52 -1.30 2.31 -7.01
C VAL A 52 -2.66 2.16 -7.69
N SER A 53 -3.72 2.69 -7.06
CA SER A 53 -5.06 2.70 -7.64
C SER A 53 -5.13 3.52 -8.93
N LEU A 54 -4.50 4.69 -8.96
CA LEU A 54 -4.42 5.53 -10.16
C LEU A 54 -3.62 4.85 -11.28
N ALA A 55 -2.58 4.10 -10.96
CA ALA A 55 -1.82 3.34 -11.95
C ALA A 55 -2.69 2.26 -12.63
N HIS A 56 -3.57 1.59 -11.88
CA HIS A 56 -4.52 0.63 -12.47
C HIS A 56 -5.50 1.31 -13.41
N VAL A 57 -6.09 2.43 -12.99
CA VAL A 57 -6.99 3.23 -13.84
C VAL A 57 -6.26 3.68 -15.10
N ALA A 58 -5.03 4.17 -14.98
CA ALA A 58 -4.26 4.61 -16.13
C ALA A 58 -3.90 3.46 -17.09
N LEU A 59 -3.55 2.28 -16.59
CA LEU A 59 -3.28 1.10 -17.41
C LEU A 59 -4.52 0.65 -18.19
N TYR A 60 -5.68 0.69 -17.54
CA TYR A 60 -6.94 0.37 -18.19
C TYR A 60 -7.33 1.41 -19.24
N ASP A 61 -7.41 2.69 -18.85
CA ASP A 61 -7.95 3.76 -19.70
C ASP A 61 -7.03 4.13 -20.86
N PHE A 62 -5.71 4.16 -20.65
CA PHE A 62 -4.76 4.63 -21.68
C PHE A 62 -4.12 3.50 -22.47
N PHE A 63 -3.97 2.32 -21.88
CA PHE A 63 -3.25 1.20 -22.51
C PHE A 63 -4.14 0.00 -22.82
N SER A 64 -5.42 0.02 -22.41
CA SER A 64 -6.34 -1.12 -22.55
C SER A 64 -5.79 -2.41 -21.92
N VAL A 65 -4.94 -2.26 -20.89
CA VAL A 65 -4.35 -3.38 -20.15
C VAL A 65 -5.22 -3.64 -18.93
N THR A 66 -5.96 -4.75 -18.97
CA THR A 66 -6.69 -5.27 -17.81
C THR A 66 -5.79 -6.25 -17.06
N ILE A 67 -5.48 -5.92 -15.80
CA ILE A 67 -4.82 -6.85 -14.89
C ILE A 67 -5.90 -7.65 -14.19
N GLU A 68 -6.08 -8.90 -14.59
CA GLU A 68 -6.98 -9.82 -13.90
C GLU A 68 -6.48 -10.12 -12.48
N THR A 69 -7.41 -10.27 -11.55
CA THR A 69 -7.09 -10.67 -10.17
C THR A 69 -6.43 -12.04 -10.18
N SER A 70 -5.20 -12.10 -9.72
CA SER A 70 -4.40 -13.30 -9.62
C SER A 70 -3.50 -13.24 -8.38
N TYR A 71 -2.96 -14.38 -7.96
CA TYR A 71 -1.96 -14.39 -6.88
C TYR A 71 -0.79 -13.44 -7.19
N LEU A 72 -0.36 -13.38 -8.45
CA LEU A 72 0.72 -12.50 -8.88
C LEU A 72 0.32 -11.02 -8.80
N SER A 73 -0.89 -10.65 -9.24
CA SER A 73 -1.34 -9.26 -9.16
C SER A 73 -1.41 -8.78 -7.72
N PHE A 74 -1.93 -9.58 -6.78
CA PHE A 74 -1.95 -9.21 -5.36
C PHE A 74 -0.56 -8.97 -4.77
N VAL A 75 0.43 -9.79 -5.15
CA VAL A 75 1.82 -9.61 -4.69
C VAL A 75 2.43 -8.33 -5.28
N LEU A 76 2.20 -8.06 -6.57
CA LEU A 76 2.70 -6.84 -7.23
C LEU A 76 2.09 -5.57 -6.63
N ASP A 77 0.77 -5.56 -6.42
CA ASP A 77 0.06 -4.45 -5.80
C ASP A 77 0.53 -4.24 -4.36
N TRP A 78 0.71 -5.32 -3.62
CA TRP A 78 1.22 -5.28 -2.26
C TRP A 78 2.62 -4.66 -2.21
N ILE A 79 3.51 -5.01 -3.14
CA ILE A 79 4.84 -4.38 -3.26
C ILE A 79 4.68 -2.87 -3.49
N GLY A 80 3.80 -2.47 -4.41
CA GLY A 80 3.50 -1.06 -4.70
C GLY A 80 3.04 -0.29 -3.45
N PHE A 81 2.02 -0.80 -2.77
CA PHE A 81 1.51 -0.21 -1.53
C PHE A 81 2.55 -0.20 -0.40
N LEU A 82 3.33 -1.27 -0.25
CA LEU A 82 4.36 -1.39 0.76
C LEU A 82 5.46 -0.34 0.55
N ILE A 83 5.97 -0.20 -0.68
CA ILE A 83 7.02 0.77 -1.00
C ILE A 83 6.51 2.19 -0.76
N LEU A 84 5.36 2.54 -1.31
CA LEU A 84 4.80 3.88 -1.21
C LEU A 84 4.44 4.22 0.24
N GLY A 85 3.76 3.32 0.94
CA GLY A 85 3.42 3.49 2.35
C GLY A 85 4.66 3.61 3.23
N TYR A 86 5.70 2.80 2.99
CA TYR A 86 6.94 2.87 3.76
C TYR A 86 7.67 4.20 3.55
N LEU A 87 7.84 4.61 2.29
CA LEU A 87 8.48 5.88 1.95
C LEU A 87 7.72 7.05 2.56
N GLN A 88 6.40 7.01 2.51
CA GLN A 88 5.57 8.06 3.08
C GLN A 88 5.69 8.13 4.61
N TRP A 89 5.39 7.05 5.32
CA TRP A 89 5.29 7.07 6.79
C TRP A 89 6.64 7.17 7.50
N PHE A 90 7.70 6.57 6.95
CA PHE A 90 8.98 6.45 7.65
C PHE A 90 10.09 7.31 7.07
N LYS A 91 9.92 7.90 5.89
CA LYS A 91 10.87 8.89 5.34
C LYS A 91 10.25 10.27 5.18
N LEU A 92 9.16 10.38 4.41
CA LEU A 92 8.58 11.67 4.04
C LEU A 92 7.95 12.40 5.23
N VAL A 93 7.07 11.73 5.97
CA VAL A 93 6.38 12.34 7.12
C VAL A 93 7.37 12.82 8.20
N PRO A 94 8.35 12.01 8.65
CA PRO A 94 9.37 12.47 9.60
C PRO A 94 10.22 13.62 9.06
N TYR A 95 10.57 13.59 7.77
CA TYR A 95 11.32 14.66 7.10
C TYR A 95 10.54 15.99 7.06
N LEU A 96 9.25 15.94 6.72
CA LEU A 96 8.41 17.13 6.71
C LEU A 96 8.23 17.70 8.13
N ILE A 97 8.01 16.85 9.12
CA ILE A 97 7.90 17.28 10.52
C ILE A 97 9.20 17.94 11.00
N SER A 98 10.38 17.37 10.67
CA SER A 98 11.65 17.95 11.08
C SER A 98 11.92 19.30 10.39
N LYS A 99 11.59 19.41 9.09
CA LYS A 99 11.72 20.66 8.33
C LYS A 99 10.82 21.77 8.86
N LEU A 100 9.55 21.45 9.17
CA LEU A 100 8.60 22.40 9.75
C LEU A 100 9.01 22.86 11.15
N ARG A 101 9.60 21.97 11.96
CA ARG A 101 10.13 22.33 13.28
C ARG A 101 11.40 23.18 13.20
N GLY A 102 12.28 22.90 12.24
CA GLY A 102 13.49 23.70 11.98
C GLY A 102 13.15 25.12 11.51
N SER A 103 12.13 25.25 10.65
CA SER A 103 11.66 26.55 10.14
C SER A 103 10.97 27.43 11.20
N LYS A 104 10.51 26.85 12.32
CA LYS A 104 9.85 27.59 13.41
C LYS A 104 10.82 28.23 14.41
N LYS A 105 12.12 27.96 14.27
CA LYS A 105 13.21 28.50 15.12
C LYS A 105 13.93 29.70 14.48
N MET A 106 13.49 30.14 13.31
CA MET A 106 13.96 31.33 12.61
C MET A 106 12.80 32.34 12.54
#